data_AF-A0A7C6Y8E0-F1
#
_entry.id   AF-A0A7C6Y8E0-F1
#
_cell.length_a   1.000
_cell.length_b   1.000
_cell.length_c   1.000
_cell.angle_alpha   90.00
_cell.angle_beta   90.00
_cell.angle_gamma   90.00
#
_symmetry.space_group_name_H-M   'P 1'
#
loop_
_entity.id
_entity.type
_entity.pdbx_description
1 polymer ?
#
loop_
_entity_poly.entity_id
_entity_poly.type
_entity_poly.pdbx_seq_one_letter_code
_entity_poly.pdbx_strand_id
1 'polypeptide(L)'
;MTSIEKKVFIKKILRLILILLVVSIILVTVTLNFSKRYDLLGWSNALFFSGFLFFAFSWMMIISNANLFIVPLYGIRQFLAGLLGRKPKKDIIEYRDSRRQIPRYIIVTTLCYGIIIMLISLGIYYIF
;
A
#
# COMPACT_ATOMS: atom_id res chain seq x y z
N MET A 1 10.85 17.20 18.71
CA MET A 1 9.77 17.58 17.77
C MET A 1 8.98 18.72 18.39
N THR A 2 9.10 19.92 17.81
CA THR A 2 8.43 21.13 18.31
C THR A 2 6.91 21.01 18.17
N SER A 3 6.14 21.81 18.91
CA SER A 3 4.66 21.78 18.84
C SER A 3 4.12 22.07 17.43
N ILE A 4 4.85 22.86 16.64
CA ILE A 4 4.54 23.21 15.25
C ILE A 4 4.76 22.01 14.32
N GLU A 5 5.89 21.31 14.45
CA GLU A 5 6.19 20.11 13.65
C GLU A 5 5.16 19.00 13.88
N LYS A 6 4.71 18.81 15.13
CA LYS A 6 3.65 17.84 15.46
C LYS A 6 2.35 18.14 14.72
N LYS A 7 1.92 19.41 14.68
CA LYS A 7 0.70 19.83 13.97
C LYS A 7 0.80 19.56 12.45
N VAL A 8 1.94 19.87 11.84
CA VAL A 8 2.17 19.62 10.41
C VAL A 8 2.15 18.12 10.10
N PHE A 9 2.76 17.30 10.97
CA PHE A 9 2.78 15.85 10.81
C PHE A 9 1.38 15.23 10.94
N ILE A 10 0.60 15.63 11.95
CA ILE A 10 -0.79 15.19 12.13
C ILE A 10 -1.64 15.56 10.91
N LYS A 11 -1.49 16.78 10.37
CA LYS A 11 -2.21 17.22 9.17
C LYS A 11 -1.90 16.34 7.95
N LYS A 12 -0.64 15.88 7.80
CA LYS A 12 -0.24 14.94 6.73
C LYS A 12 -0.90 13.57 6.92
N ILE A 13 -0.92 13.05 8.15
CA ILE A 13 -1.58 11.77 8.47
C ILE A 13 -3.08 11.86 8.20
N LEU A 14 -3.75 12.91 8.67
CA LEU A 14 -5.19 13.10 8.45
C LEU A 14 -5.54 13.18 6.97
N ARG A 15 -4.73 13.92 6.19
CA ARG A 15 -4.90 13.98 4.72
C ARG A 15 -4.76 12.59 4.09
N LEU A 16 -3.79 11.79 4.54
CA LEU A 16 -3.59 10.43 4.03
C LEU A 16 -4.77 9.51 4.41
N ILE A 17 -5.24 9.57 5.66
CA ILE A 17 -6.42 8.80 6.10
C ILE A 17 -7.66 9.16 5.28
N LEU A 18 -7.86 10.45 4.98
CA LEU A 18 -8.97 10.89 4.13
C LEU A 18 -8.89 10.27 2.72
N ILE A 19 -7.70 10.25 2.13
CA ILE A 19 -7.47 9.61 0.83
C ILE A 19 -7.77 8.11 0.91
N LEU A 20 -7.24 7.42 1.93
CA LEU A 20 -7.47 5.99 2.13
C LEU A 20 -8.96 5.67 2.33
N LEU A 21 -9.70 6.54 3.02
CA LEU A 21 -11.14 6.43 3.20
C LEU A 21 -11.90 6.53 1.88
N VAL A 22 -11.59 7.52 1.04
CA VAL A 22 -12.21 7.65 -0.28
C VAL A 22 -11.91 6.43 -1.14
N VAL A 23 -10.66 5.96 -1.17
CA VAL A 23 -10.27 4.76 -1.92
C VAL A 23 -10.96 3.51 -1.38
N SER A 24 -11.10 3.38 -0.06
CA SER A 24 -11.78 2.25 0.57
C SER A 24 -13.26 2.19 0.19
N ILE A 25 -13.97 3.33 0.19
CA ILE A 25 -15.36 3.40 -0.25
C ILE A 25 -15.48 2.91 -1.68
N ILE A 26 -14.62 3.38 -2.58
CA ILE A 26 -14.60 2.96 -3.99
C ILE A 26 -14.38 1.43 -4.08
N LEU A 27 -13.38 0.89 -3.38
CA LEU A 27 -13.09 -0.54 -3.40
C LEU A 27 -14.24 -1.40 -2.87
N VAL A 28 -14.87 -0.98 -1.77
CA VAL A 28 -16.03 -1.67 -1.20
C VAL A 28 -17.19 -1.64 -2.19
N THR A 29 -17.52 -0.48 -2.77
CA THR A 29 -18.59 -0.37 -3.77
C THR A 29 -18.32 -1.24 -5.00
N VAL A 30 -17.10 -1.26 -5.52
CA VAL A 30 -16.72 -2.13 -6.64
C VAL A 30 -16.88 -3.60 -6.27
N THR A 31 -16.45 -3.99 -5.07
CA THR A 31 -16.52 -5.39 -4.60
C THR A 31 -17.96 -5.86 -4.37
N LEU A 32 -18.83 -4.99 -3.85
CA LEU A 32 -20.25 -5.27 -3.69
C LEU A 32 -20.95 -5.42 -5.05
N ASN A 33 -20.67 -4.52 -6.00
CA ASN A 33 -21.22 -4.61 -7.35
C ASN A 33 -20.74 -5.87 -8.09
N PHE A 34 -19.47 -6.25 -7.91
CA PHE A 34 -18.90 -7.46 -8.49
C PHE A 34 -19.52 -8.73 -7.91
N SER A 35 -19.66 -8.79 -6.58
CA SER A 35 -20.22 -9.97 -5.90
C SER A 35 -21.75 -10.06 -6.00
N LYS A 36 -22.45 -8.96 -6.33
CA LYS A 36 -23.91 -8.81 -6.32
C LYS A 36 -24.56 -9.22 -4.98
N ARG A 37 -23.80 -9.11 -3.88
CA ARG A 37 -24.23 -9.47 -2.53
C ARG A 37 -24.19 -8.24 -1.63
N TYR A 38 -25.37 -7.77 -1.23
CA TYR A 38 -25.56 -6.60 -0.36
C TYR A 38 -26.02 -6.99 1.05
N ASP A 39 -25.98 -8.28 1.37
CA ASP A 39 -26.19 -8.80 2.72
C ASP A 39 -25.00 -8.44 3.65
N LEU A 40 -25.20 -8.57 4.96
CA LEU A 40 -24.16 -8.30 5.97
C LEU A 40 -22.86 -9.05 5.68
N LEU A 41 -22.96 -10.29 5.18
CA LEU A 41 -21.81 -11.09 4.77
C LEU A 41 -21.08 -10.48 3.55
N GLY A 42 -21.83 -10.00 2.54
CA GLY A 42 -21.27 -9.27 1.41
C GLY A 42 -20.51 -8.01 1.83
N TRP A 43 -21.07 -7.24 2.76
CA TRP A 43 -20.40 -6.08 3.35
C TRP A 43 -19.14 -6.44 4.12
N SER A 44 -19.18 -7.49 4.96
CA SER A 44 -18.01 -7.96 5.68
C SER A 44 -16.90 -8.40 4.73
N ASN A 45 -17.21 -9.19 3.71
CA ASN A 45 -16.24 -9.64 2.71
C ASN A 45 -15.64 -8.48 1.91
N ALA A 46 -16.46 -7.51 1.50
CA ALA A 46 -16.00 -6.33 0.78
C ALA A 46 -15.05 -5.46 1.62
N LEU A 47 -15.37 -5.27 2.90
CA LEU A 47 -14.49 -4.58 3.85
C LEU A 47 -13.19 -5.36 4.07
N PHE A 48 -13.27 -6.67 4.29
CA PHE A 48 -12.08 -7.51 4.47
C PHE A 48 -11.15 -7.39 3.26
N PHE A 49 -11.70 -7.51 2.06
CA PHE A 49 -10.95 -7.40 0.81
C PHE A 49 -10.28 -6.04 0.65
N SER A 50 -11.02 -4.94 0.89
CA SER A 50 -10.47 -3.58 0.88
C SER A 50 -9.32 -3.41 1.89
N GLY A 51 -9.53 -3.85 3.14
CA GLY A 51 -8.51 -3.81 4.19
C GLY A 51 -7.26 -4.64 3.85
N PHE A 52 -7.46 -5.83 3.29
CA PHE A 52 -6.39 -6.72 2.84
C PHE A 52 -5.58 -6.10 1.69
N LEU A 53 -6.23 -5.41 0.75
CA LEU A 53 -5.52 -4.69 -0.32
C LEU A 53 -4.64 -3.58 0.23
N PHE A 54 -5.12 -2.79 1.20
CA PHE A 54 -4.28 -1.78 1.85
C PHE A 54 -3.12 -2.40 2.64
N PHE A 55 -3.37 -3.50 3.35
CA PHE A 55 -2.33 -4.25 4.03
C PHE A 55 -1.26 -4.74 3.06
N ALA A 56 -1.66 -5.40 1.97
CA ALA A 56 -0.77 -5.91 0.93
C ALA A 56 0.02 -4.77 0.26
N PHE A 57 -0.64 -3.65 -0.05
CA PHE A 57 0.01 -2.49 -0.62
C PHE A 57 1.07 -1.90 0.32
N SER A 58 0.75 -1.80 1.61
CA SER A 58 1.72 -1.37 2.62
C SER A 58 2.88 -2.34 2.80
N TRP A 59 2.61 -3.63 2.76
CA TRP A 59 3.63 -4.67 2.80
C TRP A 59 4.59 -4.56 1.61
N MET A 60 4.05 -4.31 0.41
CA MET A 60 4.87 -4.05 -0.78
C MET A 60 5.74 -2.81 -0.65
N MET A 61 5.25 -1.74 0.01
CA MET A 61 6.06 -0.56 0.30
C MET A 61 7.22 -0.87 1.27
N ILE A 62 6.99 -1.71 2.28
CA ILE A 62 8.05 -2.18 3.21
C ILE A 62 9.12 -2.96 2.44
N ILE A 63 8.69 -3.95 1.64
CA ILE A 63 9.59 -4.77 0.84
C ILE A 63 10.40 -3.90 -0.14
N SER A 64 9.75 -2.92 -0.78
CA SER A 64 10.42 -1.99 -1.69
C SER A 64 11.49 -1.17 -0.98
N ASN A 65 11.21 -0.66 0.22
CA ASN A 65 12.19 0.08 1.02
C ASN A 65 13.35 -0.81 1.51
N ALA A 66 13.10 -2.10 1.73
CA ALA A 66 14.13 -3.08 2.08
C ALA A 66 15.01 -3.48 0.88
N ASN A 67 14.71 -3.00 -0.33
CA ASN A 67 15.42 -3.33 -1.57
C ASN A 67 15.46 -4.83 -1.90
N LEU A 68 14.54 -5.65 -1.37
CA LEU A 68 14.56 -7.10 -1.58
C LEU A 68 14.42 -7.50 -3.06
N PHE A 69 13.67 -6.70 -3.84
CA PHE A 69 13.50 -6.94 -5.28
C PHE A 69 14.55 -6.24 -6.15
N ILE A 70 15.61 -5.64 -5.58
CA ILE A 70 16.52 -4.84 -6.39
C ILE A 70 17.33 -5.66 -7.39
N VAL A 71 17.78 -6.84 -6.95
CA VAL A 71 18.57 -7.76 -7.77
C VAL A 71 17.75 -8.25 -8.97
N PRO A 72 16.53 -8.82 -8.80
CA PRO A 72 15.73 -9.25 -9.94
C PRO A 72 15.29 -8.08 -10.83
N LEU A 73 14.93 -6.92 -10.27
CA LEU A 73 14.56 -5.74 -11.06
C LEU A 73 15.72 -5.21 -11.91
N TYR A 74 16.93 -5.20 -11.34
CA TYR A 74 18.13 -4.79 -12.06
C TYR A 74 18.49 -5.82 -13.15
N GLY A 75 18.38 -7.11 -12.86
CA GLY A 75 18.60 -8.19 -13.82
C GLY A 75 17.67 -8.10 -15.03
N ILE A 76 16.37 -7.89 -14.82
CA ILE A 76 15.39 -7.67 -15.92
C ILE A 76 15.77 -6.43 -16.73
N ARG A 77 16.14 -5.33 -16.07
CA ARG A 77 16.54 -4.10 -16.74
C ARG A 77 17.81 -4.28 -17.57
N GLN A 78 18.79 -5.00 -17.05
CA GLN A 78 20.04 -5.30 -17.76
C GLN A 78 19.80 -6.23 -18.95
N PHE A 79 18.95 -7.25 -18.78
CA PHE A 79 18.54 -8.15 -19.87
C PHE A 79 17.85 -7.39 -21.01
N LEU A 80 16.87 -6.55 -20.69
CA LEU A 80 16.17 -5.72 -21.69
C LEU A 80 17.10 -4.69 -22.35
N ALA A 81 18.02 -4.09 -21.58
CA ALA A 81 19.01 -3.18 -22.14
C ALA A 81 19.93 -3.92 -23.13
N GLY A 82 20.37 -5.13 -22.78
CA GLY A 82 21.15 -6.00 -23.67
C GLY A 82 20.43 -6.36 -24.95
N LEU A 83 19.14 -6.72 -24.89
CA LEU A 83 18.30 -6.97 -26.07
C LEU A 83 18.19 -5.75 -26.99
N LEU A 84 18.18 -4.55 -26.42
CA LEU A 84 18.13 -3.29 -27.16
C LEU A 84 19.52 -2.78 -27.59
N GLY A 85 20.59 -3.55 -27.35
CA GLY A 85 21.98 -3.17 -27.66
C GLY A 85 22.52 -2.02 -26.80
N ARG A 86 21.88 -1.73 -25.66
CA ARG A 86 22.23 -0.62 -24.75
C ARG A 86 22.87 -1.16 -23.48
N LYS A 87 23.85 -0.44 -22.94
CA LYS A 87 24.37 -0.69 -21.59
C LYS A 87 23.56 0.10 -20.55
N PRO A 88 23.24 -0.49 -19.38
CA PRO A 88 22.63 0.26 -18.28
C PRO A 88 23.59 1.36 -17.81
N LYS A 89 23.05 2.57 -17.59
CA LYS A 89 23.83 3.76 -17.22
C LYS A 89 24.31 3.79 -15.76
N LYS A 90 23.79 2.89 -14.92
CA LYS A 90 24.04 2.84 -13.48
C LYS A 90 24.36 1.41 -13.11
N ASP A 91 25.36 1.22 -12.26
CA ASP A 91 25.62 -0.07 -11.65
C ASP A 91 24.57 -0.42 -10.61
N ILE A 92 24.52 -1.70 -10.19
CA ILE A 92 23.51 -2.20 -9.26
C ILE A 92 23.52 -1.44 -7.92
N ILE A 93 24.70 -1.01 -7.46
CA ILE A 93 24.88 -0.23 -6.23
C ILE A 93 24.32 1.19 -6.42
N GLU A 94 24.67 1.87 -7.50
CA GLU A 94 24.14 3.20 -7.82
C GLU A 94 22.62 3.18 -8.06
N TYR A 95 22.12 2.09 -8.65
CA TYR A 95 20.69 1.87 -8.84
C TYR A 95 19.96 1.72 -7.51
N ARG A 96 20.57 1.06 -6.53
CA ARG A 96 20.07 0.96 -5.14
C ARG A 96 20.04 2.30 -4.45
N ASP A 97 21.14 3.04 -4.48
CA ASP A 97 21.28 4.26 -3.71
C ASP A 97 20.46 5.41 -4.30
N SER A 98 20.18 5.35 -5.62
CA SER A 98 19.31 6.35 -6.27
C SER A 98 17.81 6.13 -6.09
N ARG A 99 17.37 5.07 -5.38
CA ARG A 99 15.95 4.83 -5.12
C ARG A 99 15.44 5.66 -3.95
N ARG A 100 14.44 6.49 -4.22
CA ARG A 100 13.75 7.27 -3.19
C ARG A 100 12.96 6.33 -2.28
N GLN A 101 13.29 6.34 -0.99
CA GLN A 101 12.54 5.58 0.01
C GLN A 101 11.17 6.21 0.25
N ILE A 102 10.17 5.36 0.44
CA ILE A 102 8.82 5.79 0.80
C ILE A 102 8.84 6.23 2.27
N PRO A 103 8.33 7.44 2.60
CA PRO A 103 8.29 7.93 3.96
C PRO A 103 7.58 6.95 4.92
N ARG A 104 8.20 6.68 6.07
CA ARG A 104 7.70 5.71 7.07
C ARG A 104 6.26 5.98 7.50
N TYR A 105 5.85 7.24 7.60
CA TYR A 105 4.48 7.58 7.99
C TYR A 105 3.44 7.09 6.98
N ILE A 106 3.75 7.08 5.68
CA ILE A 106 2.83 6.58 4.65
C ILE A 106 2.62 5.08 4.83
N ILE A 107 3.71 4.36 5.05
CA ILE A 107 3.70 2.91 5.26
C ILE A 107 2.89 2.57 6.52
N VAL A 108 3.30 3.11 7.68
CA VAL A 108 2.66 2.78 8.96
C VAL A 108 1.18 3.16 8.96
N THR A 109 0.83 4.36 8.46
CA THR A 109 -0.59 4.77 8.39
C THR A 109 -1.40 3.86 7.48
N THR A 110 -0.88 3.47 6.31
CA THR A 110 -1.60 2.57 5.38
C THR A 110 -1.74 1.17 5.97
N LEU A 111 -0.70 0.64 6.61
CA LEU A 111 -0.73 -0.65 7.29
C LEU A 111 -1.78 -0.67 8.41
N CYS A 112 -1.72 0.30 9.33
CA CYS A 112 -2.66 0.40 10.43
C CYS A 112 -4.10 0.58 9.93
N TYR A 113 -4.30 1.38 8.89
CA TYR A 113 -5.61 1.57 8.28
C TYR A 113 -6.18 0.27 7.72
N GLY A 114 -5.38 -0.48 6.95
CA GLY A 114 -5.78 -1.79 6.42
C GLY A 114 -6.14 -2.79 7.52
N ILE A 115 -5.30 -2.88 8.57
CA ILE A 115 -5.55 -3.74 9.73
C ILE A 115 -6.85 -3.36 10.44
N ILE A 116 -7.09 -2.06 10.69
CA ILE A 116 -8.31 -1.59 11.36
C ILE A 116 -9.55 -1.98 10.55
N ILE A 117 -9.55 -1.82 9.23
CA ILE A 117 -10.67 -2.24 8.38
C ILE A 117 -10.89 -3.75 8.47
N MET A 118 -9.83 -4.55 8.41
CA MET A 118 -9.94 -6.00 8.52
C MET A 118 -10.51 -6.40 9.88
N LEU A 119 -10.11 -5.75 10.97
CA LEU A 119 -10.67 -5.98 12.30
C LEU A 119 -12.16 -5.60 12.38
N ILE A 120 -12.56 -4.49 11.77
CA ILE A 120 -13.97 -4.09 11.67
C ILE A 120 -14.77 -5.15 10.92
N SER A 121 -14.26 -5.64 9.79
CA SER A 121 -14.88 -6.72 9.03
C SER A 121 -15.03 -8.01 9.84
N LEU A 122 -13.97 -8.43 10.55
CA LEU A 122 -14.01 -9.61 11.41
C LEU A 122 -15.00 -9.44 12.57
N GLY A 123 -15.10 -8.24 13.14
CA GLY A 123 -16.11 -7.91 14.14
C GLY A 123 -17.54 -8.05 13.60
N ILE A 124 -17.80 -7.56 12.39
CA ILE A 124 -19.10 -7.75 11.71
C ILE A 124 -19.37 -9.23 11.46
N TYR A 125 -18.36 -9.98 11.00
CA TYR A 125 -18.47 -11.40 10.71
C TYR A 125 -18.81 -12.22 11.97
N TYR A 126 -18.25 -11.87 13.13
CA TYR A 126 -18.51 -12.59 14.38
C TYR A 126 -19.90 -12.33 14.98
N ILE A 127 -20.51 -11.19 14.67
CA ILE A 127 -21.87 -10.84 15.11
C ILE A 127 -22.93 -11.60 14.29
N PHE A 128 -22.56 -12.06 13.08
CA PHE A 128 -23.43 -12.77 12.15
C PHE A 128 -23.31 -14.29 12.31
#